data_AF-A7LD76-F1
#
_entry.id   AF-A7LD76-F1
#
_cell.length_a   1.000
_cell.length_b   1.000
_cell.length_c   1.000
_cell.angle_alpha   90.00
_cell.angle_beta   90.00
_cell.angle_gamma   90.00
#
_symmetry.space_group_name_H-M   'P 1'
#
loop_
_entity.id
_entity.type
_entity.pdbx_description
1 polymer ?
#
loop_
_entity_poly.entity_id
_entity_poly.type
_entity_poly.pdbx_seq_one_letter_code
_entity_poly.pdbx_strand_id
1 'polypeptide(L)'
;WSCCPKDWKPFSSSCYFTSNTMRNWTESEKNCSAMKAHLLVVNTKDEQDFIIRNMDTSPAYYIGLSDPKGKRDWQWVDQTP
;
A
#
# COMPACT_ATOMS: atom_id res chain seq x y z
N TRP A 1 -21.04 -2.19 6.16
CA TRP A 1 -20.15 -3.25 6.67
C TRP A 1 -19.16 -3.57 5.56
N SER A 2 -17.96 -3.02 5.59
CA SER A 2 -16.90 -3.40 4.65
C SER A 2 -16.27 -4.70 5.19
N CYS A 3 -16.58 -5.83 4.55
CA CYS A 3 -15.93 -7.10 4.84
C CYS A 3 -14.53 -7.07 4.19
N CYS A 4 -13.48 -7.04 5.00
CA CYS A 4 -12.12 -7.27 4.51
C CYS A 4 -11.76 -8.76 4.53
N PRO A 5 -10.84 -9.20 3.66
CA PRO A 5 -10.31 -10.56 3.73
C PRO A 5 -9.68 -10.84 5.10
N LYS A 6 -9.57 -12.13 5.45
CA LYS A 6 -8.90 -12.55 6.69
C LYS A 6 -7.47 -12.01 6.72
N ASP A 7 -7.05 -11.49 7.88
CA ASP A 7 -5.72 -10.90 8.14
C ASP A 7 -5.47 -9.53 7.48
N TRP A 8 -6.52 -8.89 6.94
CA TRP A 8 -6.48 -7.51 6.46
C TRP A 8 -7.12 -6.58 7.50
N LYS A 9 -6.61 -5.35 7.59
CA LYS A 9 -7.14 -4.32 8.48
C LYS A 9 -8.14 -3.44 7.71
N PRO A 10 -9.40 -3.32 8.15
CA PRO A 10 -10.34 -2.38 7.56
C PRO A 10 -10.04 -0.96 8.05
N PHE A 11 -10.04 0.01 7.14
CA PHE A 11 -10.11 1.42 7.48
C PHE A 11 -10.87 2.18 6.40
N SER A 12 -11.87 2.96 6.82
CA SER A 12 -12.83 3.61 5.90
C SER A 12 -13.45 2.59 4.92
N SER A 13 -13.38 2.87 3.62
CA SER A 13 -13.85 2.01 2.53
C SER A 13 -12.80 1.02 2.00
N SER A 14 -11.62 0.95 2.63
CA SER A 14 -10.46 0.21 2.11
C SER A 14 -9.99 -0.88 3.08
N CYS A 15 -9.22 -1.84 2.55
CA CYS A 15 -8.62 -2.93 3.29
C CYS A 15 -7.09 -2.88 3.11
N TYR A 16 -6.35 -3.02 4.21
CA TYR A 16 -4.89 -2.88 4.23
C TYR A 16 -4.22 -4.19 4.66
N PHE A 17 -3.15 -4.55 3.97
CA PHE A 17 -2.37 -5.76 4.24
C PHE A 17 -0.88 -5.44 4.34
N THR A 18 -0.23 -6.00 5.35
CA THR A 18 1.21 -5.88 5.57
C THR A 18 1.89 -7.19 5.18
N SER A 19 2.76 -7.16 4.18
CA SER A 19 3.60 -8.30 3.82
C SER A 19 4.72 -8.48 4.86
N ASN A 20 4.96 -9.72 5.27
CA ASN A 20 6.10 -10.10 6.12
C ASN A 20 7.33 -10.55 5.30
N THR A 21 7.26 -10.50 3.96
CA THR A 21 8.34 -10.92 3.08
C THR A 21 8.97 -9.71 2.40
N MET A 22 10.29 -9.55 2.57
CA MET A 22 11.06 -8.53 1.88
C MET A 22 11.20 -8.88 0.40
N ARG A 23 10.78 -7.97 -0.47
CA ARG A 23 10.83 -8.06 -1.93
C ARG A 23 11.22 -6.70 -2.48
N ASN A 24 11.68 -6.62 -3.73
CA ASN A 24 11.84 -5.31 -4.38
C ASN A 24 10.46 -4.69 -4.69
N TRP A 25 10.43 -3.41 -5.06
CA TRP A 25 9.18 -2.69 -5.33
C TRP A 25 8.31 -3.39 -6.38
N THR A 26 8.91 -3.77 -7.52
CA THR A 26 8.19 -4.40 -8.65
C THR A 26 7.59 -5.76 -8.26
N GLU A 27 8.33 -6.58 -7.52
CA GLU A 27 7.86 -7.86 -7.01
C GLU A 27 6.76 -7.70 -5.96
N SER A 28 6.85 -6.64 -5.14
CA SER A 28 5.84 -6.32 -4.13
C SER A 28 4.53 -5.93 -4.80
N GLU A 29 4.56 -5.05 -5.80
CA GLU A 29 3.37 -4.69 -6.58
C GLU A 29 2.77 -5.89 -7.31
N LYS A 30 3.61 -6.75 -7.91
CA LYS A 30 3.14 -7.98 -8.55
C LYS A 30 2.46 -8.92 -7.54
N ASN A 31 2.95 -8.98 -6.30
CA ASN A 31 2.32 -9.78 -5.25
C ASN A 31 0.99 -9.19 -4.79
N CYS A 32 0.91 -7.89 -4.58
CA CYS A 32 -0.35 -7.18 -4.29
C CYS A 32 -1.37 -7.40 -5.42
N SER A 33 -0.94 -7.25 -6.67
CA SER A 33 -1.77 -7.51 -7.87
C SER A 33 -2.31 -8.94 -7.91
N ALA A 34 -1.50 -9.94 -7.54
CA ALA A 34 -1.95 -11.33 -7.45
C ALA A 34 -3.04 -11.55 -6.36
N MET A 35 -3.07 -10.68 -5.34
CA MET A 35 -4.11 -10.64 -4.30
C MET A 35 -5.30 -9.74 -4.69
N LYS A 36 -5.37 -9.26 -5.94
CA LYS A 36 -6.36 -8.28 -6.43
C LYS A 36 -6.35 -6.96 -5.66
N ALA A 37 -5.14 -6.51 -5.29
CA ALA A 37 -4.89 -5.24 -4.63
C ALA A 37 -3.68 -4.54 -5.25
N HIS A 38 -3.33 -3.38 -4.72
CA HIS A 38 -2.15 -2.61 -5.11
C HIS A 38 -1.28 -2.33 -3.89
N LEU A 39 -0.03 -1.94 -4.11
CA LEU A 39 0.78 -1.31 -3.07
C LEU A 39 0.03 -0.11 -2.50
N LEU A 40 0.26 0.15 -1.21
CA LEU A 40 -0.44 1.16 -0.44
C LEU A 40 -0.43 2.53 -1.14
N VAL A 41 -1.62 3.09 -1.36
CA VAL A 41 -1.84 4.46 -1.82
C VAL A 41 -2.37 5.27 -0.66
N VAL A 42 -1.80 6.44 -0.43
CA VAL A 42 -2.17 7.31 0.70
C VAL A 42 -2.85 8.55 0.16
N ASN A 43 -4.16 8.63 0.36
CA ASN A 43 -5.01 9.70 -0.16
C ASN A 43 -5.33 10.77 0.88
N THR A 44 -5.29 10.39 2.16
CA THR A 44 -5.70 11.28 3.26
C THR A 44 -4.74 11.19 4.42
N LYS A 45 -4.69 12.27 5.22
CA LYS A 45 -3.92 12.29 6.47
C LYS A 45 -4.41 11.24 7.46
N ASP A 46 -5.72 11.02 7.55
CA ASP A 46 -6.30 10.05 8.48
C ASP A 46 -5.88 8.61 8.12
N GLU A 47 -5.77 8.31 6.82
CA GLU A 47 -5.22 7.03 6.33
C GLU A 47 -3.74 6.88 6.71
N GLN A 48 -2.94 7.93 6.51
CA GLN A 48 -1.54 7.93 6.93
C GLN A 48 -1.38 7.70 8.45
N ASP A 49 -2.18 8.40 9.25
CA ASP A 49 -2.16 8.25 10.72
C ASP A 49 -2.61 6.85 11.14
N PHE A 50 -3.59 6.26 10.46
CA PHE A 50 -4.01 4.88 10.68
C PHE A 50 -2.88 3.89 10.40
N ILE A 51 -2.19 4.03 9.27
CA ILE A 51 -1.07 3.17 8.86
C ILE A 51 0.05 3.22 9.90
N ILE A 52 0.50 4.43 10.27
CA ILE A 52 1.60 4.62 11.22
C ILE A 52 1.26 4.01 12.60
N ARG A 53 0.00 4.06 13.02
CA ARG A 53 -0.43 3.52 14.32
C ARG A 53 -0.60 2.00 14.33
N ASN A 54 -0.85 1.38 13.17
CA ASN A 54 -1.22 -0.03 13.07
C ASN A 54 -0.15 -0.92 12.42
N MET A 55 0.91 -0.34 11.85
CA MET A 55 2.04 -1.08 11.30
C MET A 55 3.24 -1.03 12.27
N ASP A 56 4.02 -2.10 12.26
CA ASP A 56 5.35 -2.09 12.89
C ASP A 56 6.23 -1.12 12.10
N THR A 57 6.77 -0.08 12.73
CA THR A 57 7.63 0.90 12.05
C THR A 57 9.11 0.52 12.08
N SER A 58 9.46 -0.64 12.64
CA SER A 58 10.84 -1.13 12.72
C SER A 58 11.43 -1.43 11.33
N PRO A 59 10.74 -2.17 10.43
CA PRO A 59 11.18 -2.30 9.04
C PRO A 59 10.62 -1.19 8.13
N ALA A 60 11.32 -0.93 7.03
CA ALA A 60 10.83 -0.06 5.96
C ALA A 60 9.91 -0.85 5.01
N TYR A 61 8.81 -0.23 4.57
CA TYR A 61 7.84 -0.81 3.64
C TYR A 61 7.82 -0.03 2.33
N TYR A 62 7.63 -0.76 1.22
CA TYR A 62 7.32 -0.13 -0.06
C TYR A 62 5.86 0.34 -0.08
N ILE A 63 5.65 1.55 -0.60
CA ILE A 63 4.34 2.11 -0.90
C ILE A 63 4.16 2.22 -2.42
N GLY A 64 2.94 2.50 -2.86
CA GLY A 64 2.55 2.57 -4.25
C GLY A 64 3.05 3.79 -5.03
N LEU A 65 3.82 4.68 -4.39
CA LEU A 65 4.36 5.86 -5.05
C LEU A 65 5.65 5.50 -5.80
N SER A 66 5.69 5.77 -7.11
CA SER A 66 6.85 5.47 -7.96
C SER A 66 7.11 6.56 -8.99
N ASP A 67 8.36 6.71 -9.45
CA ASP A 67 8.73 7.54 -10.61
C ASP A 67 9.38 6.65 -11.67
N PRO A 68 8.59 5.95 -12.50
CA PRO A 68 9.12 4.96 -13.43
C PRO A 68 10.02 5.57 -14.50
N LYS A 69 9.85 6.86 -14.81
CA LYS A 69 10.58 7.55 -15.87
C LYS A 69 11.80 8.32 -15.35
N GLY A 70 11.96 8.44 -14.03
CA GLY A 70 13.05 9.19 -13.40
C GLY A 70 13.02 10.69 -13.72
N LYS A 71 11.84 11.22 -14.05
CA LYS A 71 11.65 12.62 -14.49
C LYS A 71 10.99 13.49 -13.42
N ARG A 72 10.98 13.03 -12.17
CA ARG A 72 10.19 13.59 -11.07
C ARG A 72 8.68 13.50 -11.34
N ASP A 73 8.29 12.51 -12.14
CA ASP A 73 6.92 12.22 -12.53
C ASP A 73 6.39 11.11 -11.62
N TRP A 74 6.13 11.48 -10.37
CA TRP A 74 5.65 10.56 -9.34
C TRP A 74 4.20 10.20 -9.59
N GLN A 75 3.93 8.89 -9.58
CA GLN A 75 2.63 8.32 -9.93
C GLN A 75 2.30 7.21 -8.94
N TRP A 76 1.03 7.19 -8.52
CA TRP A 76 0.48 6.08 -7.74
C TRP A 76 0.18 4.88 -8.65
N VAL A 77 0.41 3.68 -8.13
CA VAL A 77 0.13 2.41 -8.80
C VAL A 77 -1.34 2.21 -9.20
N ASP A 78 -2.26 2.84 -8.49
CA ASP A 78 -3.71 2.77 -8.74
C ASP A 78 -4.22 3.84 -9.72
N GLN A 79 -3.30 4.64 -10.29
CA GLN A 79 -3.61 5.76 -11.19
C GLN A 79 -4.32 6.94 -10.52
N THR A 80 -4.33 7.01 -9.18
CA THR A 80 -4.79 8.20 -8.47
C THR A 80 -3.88 9.40 -8.80
N PRO A 81 -4.45 10.58 -9.12
CA PRO A 81 -3.69 11.80 -9.41
C PRO A 81 -2.85 12.34 -8.25
#